data_AF-A0A9W6CQT1-F1
#
_entry.id   AF-A0A9W6CQT1-F1
#
_cell.length_a   1.000
_cell.length_b   1.000
_cell.length_c   1.000
_cell.angle_alpha   90.00
_cell.angle_beta   90.00
_cell.angle_gamma   90.00
#
_symmetry.space_group_name_H-M   'P 1'
#
loop_
_entity.id
_entity.type
_entity.pdbx_description
1 polymer ?
#
loop_
_entity_poly.entity_id
_entity_poly.type
_entity_poly.pdbx_seq_one_letter_code
_entity_poly.pdbx_strand_id
1 'polypeptide(L)'
;MVTTPLPDLQSLSGRCVGLQIALVNGQVALLEIGRGAETDEVAVATLLAVARRLRVPVVVERPARGYVLARLKKAGEEAAARLSPTGIAEDTIRTALAECGIAPCGPGAIADAAAGEVAVPAEVARSILYSLVDEAALLVEDQTALRASDIDLLAVKALGWPAWRGGPLFWGRHIGYRHIADHLAATAGERDTMRRPSPALRNLAAQEKEVTP
;
A
#
# COMPACT_ATOMS: atom_id res chain seq x y z
N MET A 1 -44.34 3.03 11.18
CA MET A 1 -42.91 2.82 10.88
C MET A 1 -42.13 3.49 12.00
N VAL A 2 -41.65 2.72 12.98
CA VAL A 2 -40.94 3.29 14.14
C VAL A 2 -39.51 3.56 13.69
N THR A 3 -39.18 4.83 13.48
CA THR A 3 -37.80 5.27 13.26
C THR A 3 -37.16 5.38 14.64
N THR A 4 -36.57 4.30 15.14
CA THR A 4 -35.68 4.43 16.30
C THR A 4 -34.50 5.27 15.84
N PRO A 5 -34.25 6.45 16.44
CA PRO A 5 -33.10 7.25 16.08
C PRO A 5 -31.83 6.43 16.33
N LEU A 6 -30.84 6.58 15.46
CA LEU A 6 -29.54 5.96 15.65
C LEU A 6 -28.94 6.48 16.97
N PRO A 7 -28.41 5.61 17.83
CA PRO A 7 -27.75 6.04 19.06
C PRO A 7 -26.52 6.90 18.74
N ASP A 8 -26.15 7.75 19.70
CA ASP A 8 -24.94 8.56 19.60
C ASP A 8 -23.70 7.67 19.39
N LEU A 9 -22.85 8.02 18.43
CA LEU A 9 -21.69 7.20 18.05
C LEU A 9 -20.68 7.05 19.19
N GLN A 10 -20.58 8.06 20.07
CA GLN A 10 -19.70 7.97 21.25
C GLN A 10 -20.20 6.89 22.22
N SER A 11 -21.53 6.78 22.39
CA SER A 11 -22.15 5.72 23.21
C SER A 11 -21.99 4.30 22.65
N LEU A 12 -21.49 4.18 21.42
CA LEU A 12 -21.24 2.93 20.71
C LEU A 12 -19.76 2.68 20.46
N SER A 13 -18.83 3.43 21.05
CA SER A 13 -17.42 3.39 20.63
C SER A 13 -16.80 1.98 20.60
N GLY A 14 -17.11 1.13 21.59
CA GLY A 14 -16.72 -0.29 21.59
C GLY A 14 -17.37 -1.15 20.50
N ARG A 15 -18.57 -0.78 20.06
CA ARG A 15 -19.34 -1.47 19.00
C ARG A 15 -19.09 -0.89 17.60
N CYS A 16 -18.24 0.12 17.47
CA CYS A 16 -17.86 0.72 16.21
C CYS A 16 -16.59 0.05 15.66
N VAL A 17 -16.64 -0.39 14.41
CA VAL A 17 -15.51 -0.94 13.68
C VAL A 17 -15.38 -0.23 12.34
N GLY A 18 -14.15 0.05 11.93
CA GLY A 18 -13.86 0.64 10.63
C GLY A 18 -13.99 -0.38 9.51
N LEU A 19 -14.54 0.05 8.37
CA LEU A 19 -14.61 -0.76 7.15
C LEU A 19 -14.24 0.10 5.96
N GLN A 20 -13.16 -0.27 5.28
CA GLN A 20 -12.79 0.27 3.99
C GLN A 20 -12.89 -0.83 2.92
N ILE A 21 -13.57 -0.51 1.82
CA ILE A 21 -13.85 -1.46 0.73
C ILE A 21 -12.93 -1.11 -0.43
N ALA A 22 -12.05 -2.03 -0.81
CA ALA A 22 -11.24 -1.84 -1.99
C ALA A 22 -12.00 -2.36 -3.22
N LEU A 23 -12.21 -1.45 -4.18
CA LEU A 23 -12.83 -1.78 -5.45
C LEU A 23 -11.78 -1.80 -6.55
N VAL A 24 -11.82 -2.84 -7.38
CA VAL A 24 -11.04 -2.94 -8.61
C VAL A 24 -12.01 -3.26 -9.74
N ASN A 25 -12.03 -2.45 -10.79
CA ASN A 25 -12.95 -2.58 -11.93
C ASN A 25 -14.44 -2.69 -11.52
N GLY A 26 -14.84 -1.94 -10.48
CA GLY A 26 -16.22 -1.95 -9.97
C GLY A 26 -16.58 -3.19 -9.14
N GLN A 27 -15.65 -4.12 -8.92
CA GLN A 27 -15.84 -5.31 -8.10
C GLN A 27 -15.09 -5.19 -6.77
N VAL A 28 -15.63 -5.80 -5.71
CA VAL A 28 -14.96 -5.84 -4.40
C VAL A 28 -13.75 -6.77 -4.49
N ALA A 29 -12.56 -6.21 -4.35
CA ALA A 29 -11.31 -6.95 -4.38
C ALA A 29 -10.92 -7.49 -2.99
N LEU A 30 -11.11 -6.68 -1.94
CA LEU A 30 -10.85 -7.01 -0.55
C LEU A 30 -11.53 -6.02 0.41
N LEU A 31 -11.57 -6.35 1.70
CA LEU A 31 -11.98 -5.44 2.78
C LEU A 31 -10.83 -5.17 3.76
N GLU A 32 -10.64 -3.91 4.14
CA GLU A 32 -9.80 -3.49 5.25
C GLU A 32 -10.69 -3.23 6.46
N ILE A 33 -10.51 -4.02 7.53
CA ILE A 33 -11.23 -3.87 8.79
C ILE A 33 -10.35 -3.11 9.77
N GLY A 34 -10.79 -1.90 10.13
CA GLY A 34 -10.09 -1.04 11.09
C GLY A 34 -10.51 -1.32 12.53
N ARG A 35 -9.60 -1.85 13.34
CA ARG A 35 -9.76 -1.91 14.81
C ARG A 35 -9.26 -0.60 15.42
N GLY A 36 -10.18 0.23 15.89
CA GLY A 36 -9.86 1.41 16.68
C GLY A 36 -9.36 1.06 18.08
N ALA A 37 -8.84 2.04 18.81
CA ALA A 37 -8.32 1.84 20.17
C ALA A 37 -9.40 1.37 21.16
N GLU A 38 -10.64 1.84 20.97
CA GLU A 38 -11.78 1.47 21.81
C GLU A 38 -12.60 0.30 21.24
N THR A 39 -12.33 -0.16 20.01
CA THR A 39 -13.14 -1.18 19.33
C THR A 39 -13.03 -2.55 20.02
N ASP A 40 -14.18 -3.10 20.41
CA ASP A 40 -14.30 -4.42 21.02
C ASP A 40 -14.01 -5.55 20.01
N GLU A 41 -13.46 -6.65 20.51
CA GLU A 41 -13.14 -7.82 19.68
C GLU A 41 -14.40 -8.45 19.07
N VAL A 42 -15.55 -8.34 19.74
CA VAL A 42 -16.84 -8.80 19.23
C VAL A 42 -17.26 -8.02 17.98
N ALA A 43 -17.00 -6.71 17.91
CA ALA A 43 -17.32 -5.90 16.74
C ALA A 43 -16.48 -6.32 15.53
N VAL A 44 -15.17 -6.52 15.72
CA VAL A 44 -14.26 -7.04 14.69
C VAL A 44 -14.69 -8.45 14.24
N ALA A 45 -14.96 -9.35 15.19
CA ALA A 45 -15.36 -10.73 14.90
C ALA A 45 -16.69 -10.81 14.13
N THR A 46 -17.64 -9.91 14.44
CA THR A 46 -18.91 -9.80 13.73
C THR A 46 -18.68 -9.43 12.27
N LEU A 47 -17.84 -8.43 12.00
CA LEU A 47 -17.55 -8.02 10.64
C LEU A 47 -16.74 -9.07 9.87
N LEU A 48 -15.82 -9.79 10.53
CA LEU A 48 -15.15 -10.96 9.96
C LEU A 48 -16.15 -12.06 9.58
N ALA A 49 -17.17 -12.31 10.41
CA ALA A 49 -18.21 -13.29 10.09
C ALA A 49 -19.05 -12.87 8.88
N VAL A 50 -19.34 -11.57 8.72
CA VAL A 50 -19.97 -11.02 7.51
C VAL A 50 -19.08 -11.21 6.29
N ALA A 51 -17.80 -10.83 6.37
CA ALA A 51 -16.88 -10.95 5.25
C ALA A 51 -16.66 -12.41 4.82
N ARG A 52 -16.61 -13.35 5.78
CA ARG A 52 -16.53 -14.78 5.49
C ARG A 52 -17.75 -15.29 4.71
N ARG A 53 -18.94 -14.74 4.96
CA ARG A 53 -20.15 -15.04 4.16
C ARG A 53 -20.07 -14.45 2.75
N LEU A 54 -19.48 -13.27 2.61
CA LEU A 54 -19.24 -12.62 1.31
C LEU A 54 -18.10 -13.28 0.50
N ARG A 55 -17.29 -14.13 1.13
CA ARG A 55 -16.12 -14.81 0.52
C ARG A 55 -15.10 -13.81 -0.07
N VAL A 56 -15.00 -12.64 0.55
CA VAL A 56 -14.05 -11.59 0.16
C VAL A 56 -12.81 -11.68 1.06
N PRO A 57 -11.59 -11.54 0.52
CA PRO A 57 -10.37 -11.44 1.33
C PRO A 57 -10.45 -10.26 2.30
N VAL A 58 -9.92 -10.45 3.50
CA VAL A 58 -9.95 -9.41 4.54
C VAL A 58 -8.60 -9.26 5.18
N VAL A 59 -8.23 -8.00 5.45
CA VAL A 59 -7.13 -7.64 6.31
C VAL A 59 -7.66 -6.86 7.51
N VAL A 60 -7.17 -7.17 8.71
CA VAL A 60 -7.50 -6.46 9.94
C VAL A 60 -6.32 -5.57 10.32
N GLU A 61 -6.60 -4.31 10.59
CA GLU A 61 -5.61 -3.25 10.74
C GLU A 61 -5.88 -2.40 11.99
N ARG A 62 -4.90 -1.60 12.39
CA ARG A 62 -5.03 -0.56 13.42
C ARG A 62 -4.78 0.82 12.80
N PRO A 63 -5.76 1.40 12.09
CA PRO A 63 -5.55 2.56 11.23
C PRO A 63 -5.49 3.89 12.00
N ALA A 64 -4.74 3.95 13.10
CA ALA A 64 -4.58 5.18 13.91
C ALA A 64 -4.05 6.36 13.09
N ARG A 65 -3.31 6.08 12.00
CA ARG A 65 -2.74 7.05 11.06
C ARG A 65 -3.28 6.88 9.63
N GLY A 66 -4.40 6.19 9.47
CA GLY A 66 -4.99 5.82 8.18
C GLY A 66 -4.82 4.33 7.84
N TYR A 67 -5.64 3.85 6.91
CA TYR A 67 -5.62 2.48 6.41
C TYR A 67 -4.40 2.23 5.50
N VAL A 68 -3.96 0.97 5.43
CA VAL A 68 -2.82 0.55 4.63
C VAL A 68 -2.94 1.00 3.17
N LEU A 69 -4.05 0.69 2.49
CA LEU A 69 -4.20 1.05 1.08
C LEU A 69 -4.23 2.57 0.85
N ALA A 70 -4.87 3.30 1.76
CA ALA A 70 -4.93 4.76 1.65
C ALA A 70 -3.52 5.37 1.77
N ARG A 71 -2.72 4.85 2.69
CA ARG A 71 -1.34 5.28 2.92
C ARG A 71 -0.42 4.93 1.76
N LEU A 72 -0.49 3.68 1.26
CA LEU A 72 0.29 3.27 0.09
C LEU A 72 -0.06 4.09 -1.16
N LYS A 73 -1.35 4.34 -1.42
CA LYS A 73 -1.77 5.20 -2.56
C LYS A 73 -1.18 6.59 -2.44
N LYS A 74 -1.32 7.21 -1.27
CA LYS A 74 -0.76 8.53 -1.00
C LYS A 74 0.76 8.56 -1.21
N ALA A 75 1.49 7.56 -0.70
CA ALA A 75 2.94 7.49 -0.90
C ALA A 75 3.33 7.35 -2.39
N GLY A 76 2.58 6.55 -3.15
CA GLY A 76 2.77 6.42 -4.60
C GLY A 76 2.47 7.71 -5.36
N GLU A 77 1.37 8.39 -5.03
CA GLU A 77 0.98 9.68 -5.60
C GLU A 77 2.01 10.77 -5.29
N GLU A 78 2.48 10.85 -4.05
CA GLU A 78 3.53 11.80 -3.67
C GLU A 78 4.85 11.49 -4.39
N ALA A 79 5.19 10.21 -4.57
CA ALA A 79 6.37 9.82 -5.35
C ALA A 79 6.24 10.20 -6.82
N ALA A 80 5.07 9.98 -7.43
CA ALA A 80 4.79 10.41 -8.81
C ALA A 80 4.82 11.93 -8.94
N ALA A 81 4.19 12.66 -8.02
CA ALA A 81 4.13 14.12 -8.02
C ALA A 81 5.51 14.78 -7.90
N ARG A 82 6.50 14.11 -7.30
CA ARG A 82 7.90 14.58 -7.27
C ARG A 82 8.60 14.46 -8.63
N LEU A 83 8.14 13.55 -9.48
CA LEU A 83 8.69 13.33 -10.82
C LEU A 83 8.07 14.32 -11.83
N SER A 84 6.85 14.78 -11.62
CA SER A 84 6.17 15.70 -12.55
C SER A 84 6.90 17.05 -12.78
N PRO A 85 7.45 17.76 -11.78
CA PRO A 85 8.23 18.98 -11.98
C PRO A 85 9.52 18.79 -12.79
N THR A 86 10.01 17.55 -12.91
CA THR A 86 11.18 17.22 -13.73
C THR A 86 10.85 17.07 -15.22
N GLY A 87 9.59 17.30 -15.60
CA GLY A 87 9.11 17.22 -16.99
C GLY A 87 8.65 15.82 -17.42
N ILE A 88 8.54 14.87 -16.49
CA ILE A 88 8.07 13.51 -16.78
C ILE A 88 6.54 13.51 -16.84
N ALA A 89 5.98 13.14 -17.99
CA ALA A 89 4.53 13.06 -18.19
C ALA A 89 3.91 11.89 -17.41
N GLU A 90 2.65 12.04 -16.98
CA GLU A 90 1.90 11.00 -16.25
C GLU A 90 1.77 9.69 -17.04
N ASP A 91 1.60 9.79 -18.36
CA ASP A 91 1.60 8.62 -19.26
C ASP A 91 2.91 7.86 -19.26
N THR A 92 4.02 8.58 -19.12
CA THR A 92 5.35 7.97 -18.97
C THR A 92 5.44 7.22 -17.65
N ILE A 93 4.97 7.81 -16.55
CA ILE A 93 4.92 7.15 -15.23
C ILE A 93 4.08 5.87 -15.29
N ARG A 94 2.88 5.95 -15.88
CA ARG A 94 1.98 4.81 -16.05
C ARG A 94 2.63 3.70 -16.88
N THR A 95 3.32 4.05 -17.96
CA THR A 95 4.03 3.08 -18.81
C THR A 95 5.20 2.44 -18.05
N ALA A 96 5.97 3.22 -17.28
CA ALA A 96 7.06 2.72 -16.43
C ALA A 96 6.58 1.64 -15.46
N LEU A 97 5.45 1.92 -14.80
CA LEU A 97 4.85 1.01 -13.83
C LEU A 97 4.32 -0.25 -14.52
N ALA A 98 3.68 -0.10 -15.68
CA ALA A 98 3.19 -1.23 -16.48
C ALA A 98 4.33 -2.16 -16.95
N GLU A 99 5.46 -1.62 -17.39
CA GLU A 99 6.66 -2.42 -17.75
C GLU A 99 7.23 -3.19 -16.55
N CYS A 100 7.10 -2.64 -15.34
CA CYS A 100 7.43 -3.33 -14.09
C CYS A 100 6.37 -4.39 -13.69
N GLY A 101 5.34 -4.59 -14.50
CA GLY A 101 4.22 -5.49 -14.25
C GLY A 101 3.20 -4.96 -13.25
N ILE A 102 3.25 -3.67 -12.90
CA ILE A 102 2.26 -3.02 -12.03
C ILE A 102 1.08 -2.61 -12.91
N ALA A 103 -0.05 -3.28 -12.76
CA ALA A 103 -1.24 -2.98 -13.54
C ALA A 103 -1.89 -1.67 -13.05
N PRO A 104 -2.35 -0.78 -13.94
CA PRO A 104 -3.14 0.37 -13.52
C PRO A 104 -4.42 -0.09 -12.82
N CYS A 105 -4.69 0.43 -11.62
CA CYS A 105 -5.89 0.13 -10.85
C CYS A 105 -6.87 1.32 -10.90
N GLY A 106 -8.02 1.19 -11.57
CA GLY A 106 -9.07 2.22 -11.58
C GLY A 106 -10.08 2.13 -12.75
N PRO A 107 -11.18 2.89 -12.72
CA PRO A 107 -12.12 2.98 -13.85
C PRO A 107 -11.41 3.51 -15.09
N GLY A 108 -11.46 2.78 -16.21
CA GLY A 108 -10.76 3.13 -17.46
C GLY A 108 -9.34 2.55 -17.60
N ALA A 109 -8.89 1.72 -16.65
CA ALA A 109 -7.69 0.91 -16.82
C ALA A 109 -7.89 -0.08 -17.98
N ILE A 110 -7.26 0.20 -19.11
CA ILE A 110 -7.24 -0.72 -20.26
C ILE A 110 -6.31 -1.89 -19.89
N ALA A 111 -6.85 -3.11 -19.96
CA ALA A 111 -6.12 -4.35 -19.65
C ALA A 111 -5.09 -4.75 -20.73
N ASP A 112 -5.00 -3.98 -21.83
CA ASP A 112 -3.99 -4.18 -22.84
C ASP A 112 -2.69 -3.47 -22.43
N ALA A 113 -1.85 -4.21 -21.72
CA ALA A 113 -0.42 -3.97 -21.74
C ALA A 113 0.11 -4.35 -23.14
N ALA A 114 -0.14 -3.49 -24.13
CA ALA A 114 0.65 -3.51 -25.34
C ALA A 114 2.05 -2.99 -24.97
N ALA A 115 3.01 -3.90 -24.89
CA ALA A 115 4.43 -3.60 -24.89
C ALA A 115 4.76 -2.88 -26.21
N GLY A 116 4.61 -1.56 -26.22
CA GLY A 116 5.14 -0.66 -27.24
C GLY A 116 6.43 -0.06 -26.72
N GLU A 117 7.49 -0.10 -27.52
CA GLU A 117 8.80 0.46 -27.21
C GLU A 117 8.70 1.98 -26.96
N VAL A 118 8.44 2.36 -25.73
CA VAL A 118 8.73 3.68 -25.19
C VAL A 118 9.85 3.45 -24.20
N ALA A 119 11.03 4.01 -24.43
CA ALA A 119 12.13 3.92 -23.46
C ALA A 119 11.80 4.76 -22.23
N VAL A 120 10.95 4.22 -21.35
CA VAL A 120 10.67 4.84 -20.07
C VAL A 120 11.88 4.62 -19.17
N PRO A 121 12.42 5.65 -18.49
CA PRO A 121 13.56 5.42 -17.63
C PRO A 121 13.13 4.49 -16.50
N ALA A 122 13.79 3.32 -16.39
CA ALA A 122 13.58 2.37 -15.28
C ALA A 122 13.66 3.05 -13.90
N GLU A 123 14.35 4.20 -13.84
CA GLU A 123 14.46 5.07 -12.68
C GLU A 123 13.14 5.67 -12.19
N VAL A 124 12.21 5.99 -13.10
CA VAL A 124 10.88 6.52 -12.77
C VAL A 124 10.09 5.51 -11.96
N ALA A 125 10.01 4.28 -12.48
CA ALA A 125 9.33 3.18 -11.80
C ALA A 125 10.02 2.84 -10.46
N ARG A 126 11.36 2.74 -10.44
CA ARG A 126 12.12 2.47 -9.21
C ARG A 126 11.82 3.49 -8.12
N SER A 127 11.81 4.78 -8.43
CA SER A 127 11.54 5.82 -7.44
C SER A 127 10.17 5.66 -6.76
N ILE A 128 9.14 5.28 -7.51
CA ILE A 128 7.79 5.06 -6.98
C ILE A 128 7.76 3.75 -6.18
N LEU A 129 8.27 2.66 -6.75
CA LEU A 129 8.25 1.35 -6.13
C LEU A 129 9.02 1.33 -4.81
N TYR A 130 10.20 1.96 -4.76
CA TYR A 130 10.99 2.06 -3.53
C TYR A 130 10.30 2.93 -2.47
N SER A 131 9.61 4.01 -2.89
CA SER A 131 8.79 4.81 -1.96
C SER A 131 7.64 3.99 -1.37
N LEU A 132 7.02 3.10 -2.16
CA LEU A 132 5.99 2.18 -1.67
C LEU A 132 6.56 1.13 -0.70
N VAL A 133 7.77 0.63 -0.94
CA VAL A 133 8.46 -0.27 -0.01
C VAL A 133 8.76 0.43 1.31
N ASP A 134 9.20 1.69 1.27
CA ASP A 134 9.48 2.48 2.47
C ASP A 134 8.21 2.74 3.29
N GLU A 135 7.12 3.11 2.64
CA GLU A 135 5.81 3.29 3.30
C GLU A 135 5.29 1.96 3.88
N ALA A 136 5.47 0.86 3.16
CA ALA A 136 5.12 -0.47 3.66
C ALA A 136 5.94 -0.84 4.91
N ALA A 137 7.22 -0.46 4.97
CA ALA A 137 8.04 -0.68 6.17
C ALA A 137 7.49 0.11 7.36
N LEU A 138 7.10 1.37 7.16
CA LEU A 138 6.49 2.21 8.19
C LEU A 138 5.16 1.63 8.71
N LEU A 139 4.32 1.09 7.82
CA LEU A 139 3.05 0.45 8.17
C LEU A 139 3.21 -0.79 9.07
N VAL A 140 4.36 -1.47 8.98
CA VAL A 140 4.72 -2.56 9.90
C VAL A 140 5.27 -2.00 11.20
N GLU A 141 6.17 -1.02 11.14
CA GLU A 141 6.81 -0.43 12.32
C GLU A 141 5.79 0.21 13.27
N ASP A 142 4.82 0.96 12.74
CA ASP A 142 3.77 1.58 13.55
C ASP A 142 2.59 0.67 13.88
N GLN A 143 2.68 -0.62 13.51
CA GLN A 143 1.70 -1.66 13.80
C GLN A 143 0.31 -1.39 13.19
N THR A 144 0.23 -0.57 12.14
CA THR A 144 -1.01 -0.43 11.37
C THR A 144 -1.40 -1.79 10.77
N ALA A 145 -0.45 -2.48 10.13
CA ALA A 145 -0.62 -3.86 9.71
C ALA A 145 0.00 -4.81 10.74
N LEU A 146 -0.66 -5.95 10.99
CA LEU A 146 -0.12 -6.96 11.90
C LEU A 146 1.07 -7.71 11.31
N ARG A 147 1.12 -7.85 9.98
CA ARG A 147 2.14 -8.62 9.27
C ARG A 147 2.48 -7.96 7.93
N ALA A 148 3.72 -8.11 7.51
CA ALA A 148 4.17 -7.71 6.18
C ALA A 148 3.34 -8.34 5.05
N SER A 149 2.96 -9.62 5.21
CA SER A 149 2.13 -10.35 4.24
C SER A 149 0.76 -9.74 4.01
N ASP A 150 0.20 -9.05 5.01
CA ASP A 150 -1.11 -8.42 4.90
C ASP A 150 -1.02 -7.19 3.98
N ILE A 151 0.05 -6.40 4.11
CA ILE A 151 0.36 -5.28 3.22
C ILE A 151 0.62 -5.79 1.80
N ASP A 152 1.38 -6.87 1.67
CA ASP A 152 1.67 -7.48 0.37
C ASP A 152 0.40 -7.96 -0.34
N LEU A 153 -0.51 -8.61 0.39
CA LEU A 153 -1.81 -9.02 -0.14
C LEU A 153 -2.65 -7.82 -0.59
N LEU A 154 -2.69 -6.75 0.21
CA LEU A 154 -3.41 -5.52 -0.13
C LEU A 154 -2.89 -4.90 -1.43
N ALA A 155 -1.56 -4.78 -1.56
CA ALA A 155 -0.94 -4.24 -2.76
C ALA A 155 -1.26 -5.08 -4.00
N VAL A 156 -1.20 -6.42 -3.90
CA VAL A 156 -1.56 -7.33 -5.00
C VAL A 156 -3.01 -7.19 -5.40
N LYS A 157 -3.90 -7.14 -4.41
CA LYS A 157 -5.35 -7.17 -4.67
C LYS A 157 -5.93 -5.84 -5.09
N ALA A 158 -5.34 -4.71 -4.69
CA ALA A 158 -5.95 -3.40 -4.87
C ALA A 158 -5.05 -2.31 -5.47
N LEU A 159 -3.73 -2.50 -5.53
CA LEU A 159 -2.78 -1.54 -6.15
C LEU A 159 -2.19 -2.04 -7.47
N GLY A 160 -2.64 -3.20 -7.96
CA GLY A 160 -2.13 -3.78 -9.20
C GLY A 160 -0.72 -4.34 -9.08
N TRP A 161 -0.22 -4.60 -7.88
CA TRP A 161 1.08 -5.23 -7.70
C TRP A 161 1.08 -6.65 -8.32
N PRO A 162 2.10 -7.01 -9.14
CA PRO A 162 2.12 -8.30 -9.82
C PRO A 162 2.26 -9.44 -8.81
N ALA A 163 1.27 -10.32 -8.77
CA ALA A 163 1.21 -11.43 -7.81
C ALA A 163 2.46 -12.35 -7.86
N TRP A 164 3.06 -12.54 -9.03
CA TRP A 164 4.29 -13.34 -9.19
C TRP A 164 5.54 -12.66 -8.60
N ARG A 165 5.47 -11.37 -8.25
CA ARG A 165 6.50 -10.66 -7.48
C ARG A 165 6.14 -10.54 -6.00
N GLY A 166 5.10 -11.23 -5.53
CA GLY A 166 4.60 -11.11 -4.15
C GLY A 166 3.95 -9.74 -3.95
N GLY A 167 4.44 -8.95 -3.00
CA GLY A 167 4.03 -7.56 -2.75
C GLY A 167 5.25 -6.67 -2.47
N PRO A 168 5.07 -5.39 -2.08
CA PRO A 168 6.16 -4.46 -1.81
C PRO A 168 7.21 -4.98 -0.83
N LEU A 169 6.83 -5.57 0.30
CA LEU A 169 7.79 -6.03 1.29
C LEU A 169 8.46 -7.33 0.86
N PHE A 170 7.71 -8.28 0.29
CA PHE A 170 8.29 -9.49 -0.30
C PHE A 170 9.28 -9.15 -1.41
N TRP A 171 8.89 -8.29 -2.36
CA TRP A 171 9.75 -7.87 -3.47
C TRP A 171 10.95 -7.06 -2.99
N GLY A 172 10.73 -6.12 -2.05
CA GLY A 172 11.79 -5.29 -1.48
C GLY A 172 12.89 -6.13 -0.83
N ARG A 173 12.54 -7.24 -0.18
CA ARG A 173 13.51 -8.20 0.36
C ARG A 173 14.37 -8.88 -0.71
N HIS A 174 13.82 -9.15 -1.89
CA HIS A 174 14.58 -9.78 -2.99
C HIS A 174 15.52 -8.79 -3.67
N ILE A 175 15.14 -7.51 -3.72
CA ILE A 175 16.01 -6.43 -4.21
C ILE A 175 17.09 -6.08 -3.17
N GLY A 176 16.77 -6.20 -1.89
CA GLY A 176 17.60 -5.81 -0.76
C GLY A 176 17.18 -4.44 -0.21
N TYR A 177 16.66 -4.41 1.02
CA TYR A 177 16.26 -3.19 1.71
C TYR A 177 17.41 -2.19 1.85
N ARG A 178 18.66 -2.66 2.03
CA ARG A 178 19.83 -1.77 2.02
C ARG A 178 19.98 -1.03 0.69
N HIS A 179 19.88 -1.75 -0.43
CA HIS A 179 19.96 -1.14 -1.77
C HIS A 179 18.84 -0.11 -1.99
N ILE A 180 17.62 -0.44 -1.56
CA ILE A 180 16.47 0.46 -1.65
C ILE A 180 16.69 1.72 -0.81
N ALA A 181 17.15 1.56 0.44
CA ALA A 181 17.41 2.68 1.34
C ALA A 181 18.51 3.60 0.78
N ASP A 182 19.59 3.04 0.27
CA ASP A 182 20.71 3.79 -0.32
C ASP A 182 20.25 4.57 -1.56
N HIS A 183 19.41 3.97 -2.42
CA HIS A 183 18.83 4.62 -3.58
C HIS A 183 17.93 5.80 -3.19
N LEU A 184 17.03 5.61 -2.22
CA LEU A 184 16.18 6.69 -1.71
C LEU A 184 17.02 7.82 -1.10
N ALA A 185 18.07 7.49 -0.34
CA ALA A 185 18.98 8.47 0.23
C ALA A 185 19.76 9.25 -0.84
N ALA A 186 20.23 8.58 -1.89
CA ALA A 186 20.98 9.21 -2.98
C ALA A 186 20.11 10.13 -3.85
N THR A 187 18.81 9.82 -3.97
CA THR A 187 17.87 10.63 -4.73
C THR A 187 17.20 11.73 -3.89
N ALA A 188 17.36 11.70 -2.56
CA ALA A 188 16.88 12.75 -1.66
C ALA A 188 17.61 14.07 -1.90
N GLY A 189 16.90 15.08 -2.41
CA GLY A 189 17.42 16.45 -2.45
C GLY A 189 17.65 17.00 -1.04
N GLU A 190 18.51 18.03 -0.91
CA GLU A 190 18.93 18.58 0.40
C GLU A 190 17.77 18.99 1.33
N ARG A 191 16.59 19.30 0.78
CA ARG A 191 15.38 19.71 1.51
C ARG A 191 14.23 18.68 1.49
N ASP A 192 14.44 17.52 0.87
CA ASP A 192 13.39 16.51 0.69
C ASP A 192 13.42 15.48 1.83
N THR A 193 12.86 15.86 2.99
CA THR A 193 12.75 14.97 4.15
C THR A 193 11.88 13.74 3.86
N MET A 194 10.98 13.83 2.89
CA MET A 194 10.06 12.76 2.49
C MET A 194 10.73 11.69 1.62
N ARG A 195 11.92 11.97 1.07
CA ARG A 195 12.69 11.04 0.23
C ARG A 195 13.81 10.34 0.97
N ARG A 196 14.15 10.82 2.18
CA ARG A 196 15.08 10.10 3.04
C ARG A 196 14.44 8.79 3.47
N PRO A 197 15.17 7.66 3.38
CA PRO A 197 14.61 6.38 3.78
C PRO A 197 14.18 6.44 5.24
N SER A 198 12.98 5.93 5.52
CA SER A 198 12.40 5.92 6.84
C SER A 198 13.27 5.16 7.85
N PRO A 199 13.15 5.45 9.16
CA PRO A 199 13.76 4.62 10.20
C PRO A 199 13.37 3.14 10.06
N ALA A 200 12.10 2.84 9.75
CA ALA A 200 11.62 1.48 9.52
C ALA A 200 12.43 0.74 8.44
N LEU A 201 12.60 1.35 7.27
CA LEU A 201 13.33 0.71 6.18
C LEU A 201 14.82 0.53 6.50
N ARG A 202 15.43 1.49 7.21
CA ARG A 202 16.82 1.33 7.68
C ARG A 202 16.96 0.21 8.71
N ASN A 203 15.98 0.07 9.59
CA ASN A 203 15.93 -1.02 10.57
C ASN A 203 15.80 -2.37 9.86
N LEU A 204 14.96 -2.47 8.82
CA LEU A 204 14.87 -3.66 7.98
C LEU A 204 16.20 -3.94 7.27
N ALA A 205 16.83 -2.93 6.67
CA ALA A 205 18.13 -3.05 6.01
C ALA A 205 19.24 -3.50 6.97
N ALA A 206 19.24 -3.05 8.23
CA ALA A 206 20.19 -3.49 9.25
C ALA A 206 19.96 -4.95 9.71
N GLN A 207 18.72 -5.44 9.59
CA GLN A 207 18.35 -6.82 9.93
C GLN A 207 18.55 -7.80 8.77
N GLU A 208 18.79 -7.31 7.55
CA GLU A 208 19.23 -8.16 6.44
C GLU A 208 20.59 -8.77 6.80
N LYS A 209 20.60 -10.06 7.14
CA LYS A 209 21.85 -10.81 7.18
C LYS A 209 22.51 -10.67 5.82
N GLU A 210 23.81 -10.35 5.79
CA GLU A 210 24.61 -10.46 4.58
C GLU A 210 24.41 -11.86 4.01
N VAL A 211 23.63 -11.96 2.93
CA VAL A 211 23.66 -13.15 2.09
C VAL A 211 24.90 -12.96 1.24
N THR A 212 26.04 -13.38 1.79
CA THR A 212 27.27 -13.55 1.02
C THR A 212 26.96 -14.56 -0.09
N PRO A 213 27.27 -14.27 -1.36
CA PRO A 213 27.04 -15.19 -2.48
C PRO A 213 27.84 -16.49 -2.34
#